data_AF-A0A3N4S051-F1
#
_entry.id   AF-A0A3N4S051-F1
#
_cell.length_a   1.000
_cell.length_b   1.000
_cell.length_c   1.000
_cell.angle_alpha   90.00
_cell.angle_beta   90.00
_cell.angle_gamma   90.00
#
_symmetry.space_group_name_H-M   'P 1'
#
loop_
_entity.id
_entity.type
_entity.pdbx_description
1 polymer ?
#
loop_
_entity_poly.entity_id
_entity_poly.type
_entity_poly.pdbx_seq_one_letter_code
_entity_poly.pdbx_strand_id
1 'polypeptide(L)'
;MNHHDHHDTAQEEPAEHLRFAAYLSALEQVTNADEADMVSEVLTDPDQTMAQSAVLRHLDRRATELYPGPAYEPWAETMTRATTHHPFLAQRLREWSLFRAVTLGQPWQPDALLDASNWLQLKTAAGSDTAALEILADGGRTKRIRNTARTNIQQDDLS
;
A
#
# COMPACT_ATOMS: atom_id res chain seq x y z
N MET A 1 -35.65 -5.80 46.82
CA MET A 1 -35.44 -6.96 45.93
C MET A 1 -34.95 -6.41 44.60
N ASN A 2 -33.76 -6.81 44.17
CA ASN A 2 -33.11 -6.41 42.93
C ASN A 2 -33.95 -6.78 41.69
N HIS A 3 -33.86 -5.97 40.63
CA HIS A 3 -33.14 -6.39 39.42
C HIS A 3 -32.62 -5.17 38.65
N HIS A 4 -31.29 -5.14 38.52
CA HIS A 4 -30.60 -4.50 37.41
C HIS A 4 -31.10 -5.16 36.12
N ASP A 5 -31.52 -4.37 35.13
CA ASP A 5 -31.37 -4.75 33.74
C ASP A 5 -30.60 -3.63 33.03
N HIS A 6 -29.29 -3.84 32.99
CA HIS A 6 -28.39 -3.16 32.06
C HIS A 6 -28.74 -3.75 30.69
N HIS A 7 -29.67 -3.14 29.96
CA HIS A 7 -29.85 -3.50 28.56
C HIS A 7 -28.69 -2.87 27.80
N ASP A 8 -27.60 -3.63 27.74
CA ASP A 8 -26.46 -3.43 26.85
C ASP A 8 -27.00 -3.40 25.43
N THR A 9 -27.24 -2.21 24.91
CA THR A 9 -27.53 -1.99 23.49
C THR A 9 -26.22 -2.25 22.75
N ALA A 10 -25.97 -3.51 22.41
CA ALA A 10 -24.99 -3.87 21.41
C ALA A 10 -25.34 -3.04 20.16
N GLN A 11 -24.55 -2.00 19.93
CA GLN A 11 -24.66 -1.12 18.79
C GLN A 11 -24.41 -1.99 17.56
N GLU A 12 -25.48 -2.42 16.88
CA GLU A 12 -25.39 -3.20 15.65
C GLU A 12 -24.43 -2.48 14.70
N GLU A 13 -23.28 -3.10 14.41
CA GLU A 13 -22.31 -2.48 13.52
C GLU A 13 -22.97 -2.27 12.15
N PRO A 14 -22.85 -1.05 11.56
CA PRO A 14 -23.29 -0.79 10.20
C PRO A 14 -22.87 -1.91 9.24
N ALA A 15 -23.80 -2.35 8.38
CA ALA A 15 -23.55 -3.47 7.46
C ALA A 15 -22.32 -3.26 6.57
N GLU A 16 -21.93 -2.02 6.29
CA GLU A 16 -20.69 -1.66 5.61
C GLU A 16 -19.42 -2.05 6.39
N HIS A 17 -19.38 -1.86 7.72
CA HIS A 17 -18.23 -2.21 8.54
C HIS A 17 -18.06 -3.73 8.63
N LEU A 18 -19.16 -4.46 8.72
CA LEU A 18 -19.16 -5.93 8.69
C LEU A 18 -18.66 -6.47 7.34
N ARG A 19 -19.13 -5.90 6.21
CA ARG A 19 -18.62 -6.27 4.87
C ARG A 19 -17.13 -5.96 4.73
N PHE A 20 -16.70 -4.77 5.16
CA PHE A 20 -15.30 -4.39 5.12
C PHE A 20 -14.41 -5.35 5.91
N ALA A 21 -14.80 -5.68 7.15
CA ALA A 21 -14.08 -6.63 7.99
C ALA A 21 -14.04 -8.03 7.36
N ALA A 22 -15.15 -8.48 6.75
CA ALA A 22 -15.21 -9.74 6.03
C ALA A 22 -14.24 -9.77 4.84
N TYR A 23 -14.17 -8.69 4.05
CA TYR A 23 -13.21 -8.59 2.94
C TYR A 23 -11.76 -8.61 3.40
N LEU A 24 -11.43 -7.91 4.49
CA LEU A 24 -10.08 -7.95 5.05
C LEU A 24 -9.70 -9.38 5.48
N SER A 25 -10.60 -10.07 6.16
CA SER A 25 -10.39 -11.46 6.60
C SER A 25 -10.23 -12.42 5.42
N ALA A 26 -11.07 -12.29 4.40
CA ALA A 26 -11.00 -13.12 3.19
C ALA A 26 -9.68 -12.90 2.42
N LEU A 27 -9.29 -11.64 2.21
CA LEU A 27 -8.04 -11.27 1.52
C LEU A 27 -6.79 -11.65 2.34
N GLU A 28 -6.88 -11.70 3.66
CA GLU A 28 -5.79 -12.17 4.50
C GLU A 28 -5.55 -13.69 4.38
N GLN A 29 -6.63 -14.46 4.22
CA GLN A 29 -6.61 -15.92 4.19
C GLN A 29 -6.54 -16.51 2.78
N VAL A 30 -6.72 -15.70 1.74
CA VAL A 30 -6.73 -16.16 0.35
C VAL A 30 -5.40 -16.82 -0.05
N THR A 31 -5.48 -17.89 -0.82
CA THR A 31 -4.29 -18.54 -1.37
C THR A 31 -3.69 -17.70 -2.50
N ASN A 32 -2.40 -17.87 -2.79
CA ASN A 32 -1.77 -17.19 -3.94
C ASN A 32 -2.47 -17.51 -5.28
N ALA A 33 -3.10 -18.69 -5.40
CA ALA A 33 -3.76 -19.11 -6.63
C ALA A 33 -5.09 -18.37 -6.85
N ASP A 34 -5.83 -18.13 -5.77
CA ASP A 34 -7.17 -17.53 -5.80
C ASP A 34 -7.14 -16.00 -5.55
N GLU A 35 -5.96 -15.45 -5.24
CA GLU A 35 -5.76 -14.06 -4.82
C GLU A 35 -6.34 -13.04 -5.83
N ALA A 36 -6.11 -13.27 -7.13
CA ALA A 36 -6.57 -12.36 -8.18
C ALA A 36 -8.09 -12.38 -8.37
N ASP A 37 -8.70 -13.56 -8.24
CA ASP A 37 -10.13 -13.74 -8.38
C ASP A 37 -10.85 -13.11 -7.18
N MET A 38 -10.32 -13.31 -5.96
CA MET A 38 -10.83 -12.67 -4.75
C MET A 38 -10.73 -11.14 -4.84
N VAL A 39 -9.61 -10.59 -5.30
CA VAL A 39 -9.47 -9.14 -5.52
C VAL A 39 -10.50 -8.62 -6.51
N SER A 40 -10.71 -9.34 -7.61
CA SER A 40 -11.69 -8.97 -8.64
C SER A 40 -13.11 -9.02 -8.09
N GLU A 41 -13.44 -10.04 -7.29
CA GLU A 41 -14.75 -10.19 -6.63
C GLU A 41 -15.03 -9.02 -5.68
N VAL A 42 -14.10 -8.68 -4.80
CA VAL A 42 -14.24 -7.54 -3.87
C VAL A 42 -14.50 -6.23 -4.62
N LEU A 43 -13.82 -6.03 -5.76
CA LEU A 43 -13.97 -4.82 -6.58
C LEU A 43 -15.31 -4.72 -7.30
N THR A 44 -16.14 -5.77 -7.29
CA THR A 44 -17.52 -5.72 -7.78
C THR A 44 -18.52 -5.16 -6.78
N ASP A 45 -18.12 -4.94 -5.51
CA ASP A 45 -19.02 -4.38 -4.49
C ASP A 45 -19.55 -2.99 -4.92
N PRO A 46 -20.86 -2.70 -4.76
CA PRO A 46 -21.43 -1.40 -5.09
C PRO A 46 -20.76 -0.22 -4.37
N ASP A 47 -20.28 -0.42 -3.15
CA ASP A 47 -19.46 0.56 -2.43
C ASP A 47 -18.00 0.45 -2.89
N GLN A 48 -17.73 1.13 -4.00
CA GLN A 48 -16.41 1.19 -4.61
C GLN A 48 -15.34 1.81 -3.69
N THR A 49 -15.72 2.69 -2.76
CA THR A 49 -14.76 3.31 -1.85
C THR A 49 -14.27 2.29 -0.82
N MET A 50 -15.20 1.54 -0.23
CA MET A 50 -14.91 0.46 0.71
C MET A 50 -14.09 -0.64 0.02
N ALA A 51 -14.53 -1.11 -1.14
CA ALA A 51 -13.87 -2.18 -1.89
C ALA A 51 -12.41 -1.81 -2.24
N GLN A 52 -12.20 -0.63 -2.83
CA GLN A 52 -10.85 -0.17 -3.18
C GLN A 52 -9.98 0.02 -1.94
N SER A 53 -10.55 0.45 -0.80
CA SER A 53 -9.80 0.58 0.45
C SER A 53 -9.35 -0.78 0.99
N ALA A 54 -10.20 -1.81 0.93
CA ALA A 54 -9.86 -3.16 1.35
C ALA A 54 -8.75 -3.75 0.46
N VAL A 55 -8.91 -3.64 -0.86
CA VAL A 55 -7.91 -4.11 -1.83
C VAL A 55 -6.59 -3.34 -1.71
N LEU A 56 -6.62 -2.01 -1.55
CA LEU A 56 -5.42 -1.21 -1.35
C LEU A 56 -4.61 -1.72 -0.15
N ARG A 57 -5.28 -1.94 0.99
CA ARG A 57 -4.65 -2.44 2.21
C ARG A 57 -4.02 -3.81 1.98
N HIS A 58 -4.71 -4.69 1.27
CA HIS A 58 -4.20 -5.99 0.89
C HIS A 58 -2.96 -5.89 0.00
N LEU A 59 -3.00 -5.09 -1.08
CA LEU A 59 -1.87 -4.89 -1.99
C LEU A 59 -0.65 -4.32 -1.27
N ASP A 60 -0.83 -3.32 -0.39
CA ASP A 60 0.26 -2.73 0.38
C ASP A 60 0.91 -3.75 1.33
N ARG A 61 0.11 -4.60 1.98
CA ARG A 61 0.63 -5.70 2.83
C ARG A 61 1.42 -6.71 2.00
N ARG A 62 0.84 -7.24 0.93
CA ARG A 62 1.44 -8.27 0.08
C ARG A 62 2.70 -7.79 -0.62
N ALA A 63 2.70 -6.56 -1.12
CA ALA A 63 3.89 -5.96 -1.70
C ALA A 63 5.00 -5.82 -0.66
N THR A 64 4.69 -5.48 0.60
CA THR A 64 5.68 -5.43 1.70
C THR A 64 6.34 -6.79 1.93
N GLU A 65 5.57 -7.88 1.87
CA GLU A 65 6.09 -9.25 2.05
C GLU A 65 6.95 -9.71 0.86
N LEU A 66 6.55 -9.33 -0.36
CA LEU A 66 7.10 -9.91 -1.59
C LEU A 66 8.23 -9.08 -2.21
N TYR A 67 8.29 -7.76 -2.01
CA TYR A 67 9.20 -6.89 -2.76
C TYR A 67 10.67 -7.30 -2.72
N PRO A 68 11.24 -7.88 -1.63
CA PRO A 68 12.64 -8.28 -1.65
C PRO A 68 12.91 -9.50 -2.55
N GLY A 69 11.88 -10.30 -2.81
CA GLY A 69 11.99 -11.60 -3.47
C GLY A 69 11.68 -11.59 -4.97
N PRO A 70 11.94 -12.73 -5.66
CA PRO A 70 11.63 -12.90 -7.07
C PRO A 70 10.13 -13.09 -7.35
N ALA A 71 9.35 -13.48 -6.33
CA ALA A 71 7.91 -13.69 -6.45
C ALA A 71 7.12 -12.39 -6.67
N TYR A 72 7.74 -11.23 -6.45
CA TYR A 72 7.10 -9.93 -6.62
C TYR A 72 6.63 -9.69 -8.06
N GLU A 73 7.48 -9.93 -9.07
CA GLU A 73 7.14 -9.59 -10.45
C GLU A 73 5.91 -10.34 -10.99
N PRO A 74 5.83 -11.69 -10.91
CA PRO A 74 4.64 -12.40 -11.39
C PRO A 74 3.38 -12.02 -10.59
N TRP A 75 3.53 -11.70 -9.29
CA TRP A 75 2.41 -11.21 -8.47
C TRP A 75 1.95 -9.82 -8.92
N ALA A 76 2.86 -8.87 -9.10
CA ALA A 76 2.54 -7.50 -9.50
C ALA A 76 1.89 -7.45 -10.89
N GLU A 77 2.35 -8.29 -11.83
CA GLU A 77 1.76 -8.42 -13.16
C GLU A 77 0.30 -8.92 -13.07
N THR A 78 0.07 -9.94 -12.25
CA THR A 78 -1.26 -10.52 -12.01
C THR A 78 -2.20 -9.51 -11.37
N MET A 79 -1.75 -8.81 -10.32
CA MET A 79 -2.56 -7.79 -9.65
C MET A 79 -2.82 -6.57 -10.54
N THR A 80 -1.89 -6.21 -11.43
CA THR A 80 -2.09 -5.13 -12.40
C THR A 80 -3.22 -5.45 -13.38
N ARG A 81 -3.35 -6.72 -13.80
CA ARG A 81 -4.49 -7.16 -14.62
C ARG A 81 -5.80 -7.11 -13.84
N ALA A 82 -5.82 -7.67 -12.63
CA ALA A 82 -7.01 -7.70 -11.78
C ALA A 82 -7.53 -6.29 -11.44
N THR A 83 -6.63 -5.30 -11.35
CA THR A 83 -6.96 -3.92 -10.97
C THR A 83 -6.98 -2.95 -12.16
N THR A 84 -6.98 -3.44 -13.41
CA THR A 84 -6.78 -2.61 -14.61
C THR A 84 -7.83 -1.49 -14.77
N HIS A 85 -9.06 -1.74 -14.32
CA HIS A 85 -10.16 -0.77 -14.36
C HIS A 85 -10.21 0.19 -13.15
N HIS A 86 -9.23 0.09 -12.24
CA HIS A 86 -9.14 0.90 -11.03
C HIS A 86 -7.82 1.69 -11.02
N PRO A 87 -7.78 2.88 -11.67
CA PRO A 87 -6.54 3.62 -11.91
C PRO A 87 -5.71 3.91 -10.67
N PHE A 88 -6.37 4.13 -9.53
CA PHE A 88 -5.71 4.37 -8.25
C PHE A 88 -4.93 3.14 -7.75
N LEU A 89 -5.53 1.95 -7.84
CA LEU A 89 -4.87 0.69 -7.45
C LEU A 89 -3.74 0.34 -8.42
N ALA A 90 -3.97 0.52 -9.72
CA ALA A 90 -2.94 0.34 -10.75
C ALA A 90 -1.76 1.32 -10.56
N GLN A 91 -2.03 2.56 -10.15
CA GLN A 91 -0.98 3.51 -9.78
C GLN A 91 -0.20 3.02 -8.55
N ARG A 92 -0.89 2.57 -7.49
CA ARG A 92 -0.22 2.07 -6.29
C ARG A 92 0.72 0.89 -6.60
N LEU A 93 0.32 -0.03 -7.49
CA LEU A 93 1.18 -1.13 -7.93
C LEU A 93 2.44 -0.63 -8.67
N ARG A 94 2.30 0.33 -9.59
CA ARG A 94 3.47 0.96 -10.26
C ARG A 94 4.40 1.64 -9.27
N GLU A 95 3.85 2.33 -8.28
CA GLU A 95 4.62 2.97 -7.21
C GLU A 95 5.38 1.94 -6.37
N TRP A 96 4.77 0.79 -6.09
CA TRP A 96 5.47 -0.32 -5.44
C TRP A 96 6.61 -0.90 -6.28
N SER A 97 6.44 -1.00 -7.60
CA SER A 97 7.51 -1.48 -8.48
C SER A 97 8.68 -0.49 -8.51
N LEU A 98 8.39 0.82 -8.51
CA LEU A 98 9.42 1.85 -8.38
C LEU A 98 10.12 1.80 -7.00
N PHE A 99 9.36 1.67 -5.91
CA PHE A 99 9.93 1.50 -4.57
C PHE A 99 10.89 0.31 -4.50
N ARG A 100 10.49 -0.82 -5.10
CA ARG A 100 11.32 -2.02 -5.18
C ARG A 100 12.60 -1.75 -5.97
N ALA A 101 12.50 -1.12 -7.14
CA ALA A 101 13.66 -0.83 -7.97
C ALA A 101 14.69 0.04 -7.23
N VAL A 102 14.22 1.10 -6.55
CA VAL A 102 15.07 1.94 -5.69
C VAL A 102 15.70 1.10 -4.58
N THR A 103 14.89 0.36 -3.81
CA THR A 103 15.37 -0.38 -2.63
C THR A 103 16.36 -1.49 -2.97
N LEU A 104 16.22 -2.12 -4.14
CA LEU A 104 17.11 -3.19 -4.60
C LEU A 104 18.28 -2.67 -5.45
N GLY A 105 18.48 -1.36 -5.55
CA GLY A 105 19.54 -0.75 -6.37
C GLY A 105 19.44 -1.09 -7.86
N GLN A 106 18.24 -1.41 -8.34
CA GLN A 106 17.98 -1.67 -9.76
C GLN A 106 17.90 -0.34 -10.53
N PRO A 107 17.98 -0.35 -11.87
CA PRO A 107 17.77 0.87 -12.64
C PRO A 107 16.37 1.46 -12.43
N TRP A 108 16.29 2.75 -12.10
CA TRP A 108 15.06 3.51 -11.97
C TRP A 108 15.26 4.94 -12.51
N GLN A 109 14.16 5.66 -12.76
CA GLN A 109 14.19 7.02 -13.31
C GLN A 109 13.93 8.05 -12.20
N PRO A 110 14.84 9.03 -11.97
CA PRO A 110 14.66 10.10 -10.99
C PRO A 110 13.34 10.85 -11.11
N ASP A 111 12.95 11.22 -12.33
CA ASP A 111 11.72 11.98 -12.59
C ASP A 111 10.47 11.19 -12.16
N ALA A 112 10.49 9.86 -12.34
CA ALA A 112 9.38 9.00 -11.90
C ALA A 112 9.19 9.04 -10.38
N LEU A 113 10.27 9.21 -9.60
CA LEU A 113 10.20 9.37 -8.15
C LEU A 113 9.65 10.75 -7.76
N LEU A 114 10.02 11.81 -8.47
CA LEU A 114 9.53 13.17 -8.23
C LEU A 114 8.06 13.37 -8.60
N ASP A 115 7.59 12.66 -9.63
CA ASP A 115 6.19 12.68 -10.07
C ASP A 115 5.28 11.77 -9.24
N ALA A 116 5.86 10.84 -8.46
CA ALA A 116 5.10 9.87 -7.67
C ALA A 116 4.27 10.52 -6.55
N SER A 117 3.32 9.76 -6.00
CA SER A 117 2.48 10.23 -4.90
C SER A 117 3.29 10.55 -3.64
N ASN A 118 2.69 11.38 -2.78
CA ASN A 118 3.26 11.67 -1.46
C ASN A 118 3.50 10.40 -0.64
N TRP A 119 2.69 9.34 -0.85
CA TRP A 119 2.88 8.06 -0.17
C TRP A 119 4.20 7.40 -0.59
N LEU A 120 4.48 7.29 -1.90
CA LEU A 120 5.71 6.66 -2.38
C LEU A 120 6.93 7.46 -1.95
N GLN A 121 6.87 8.78 -2.14
CA GLN A 121 7.99 9.64 -1.78
C GLN A 121 8.28 9.59 -0.28
N LEU A 122 7.26 9.58 0.57
CA LEU A 122 7.46 9.47 2.02
C LEU A 122 8.01 8.08 2.40
N LYS A 123 7.53 7.02 1.75
CA LYS A 123 8.04 5.65 1.97
C LYS A 123 9.51 5.53 1.57
N THR A 124 9.88 6.11 0.43
CA THR A 124 11.26 6.11 -0.08
C THR A 124 12.18 7.00 0.76
N ALA A 125 11.71 8.17 1.19
CA ALA A 125 12.44 9.08 2.07
C ALA A 125 12.76 8.46 3.44
N ALA A 126 11.99 7.46 3.88
CA ALA A 126 12.23 6.72 5.12
C ALA A 126 13.21 5.54 4.94
N GLY A 127 13.64 5.25 3.71
CA GLY A 127 14.63 4.22 3.40
C GLY A 127 16.06 4.74 3.52
N SER A 128 17.00 4.02 2.90
CA SER A 128 18.45 4.24 2.99
C SER A 128 19.14 4.36 1.63
N ASP A 129 18.41 4.46 0.52
CA ASP A 129 19.03 4.65 -0.79
C ASP A 129 19.48 6.11 -0.96
N THR A 130 20.79 6.37 -0.86
CA THR A 130 21.36 7.72 -0.81
C THR A 130 20.94 8.56 -2.02
N ALA A 131 20.97 8.00 -3.23
CA ALA A 131 20.60 8.73 -4.46
C ALA A 131 19.12 9.18 -4.43
N ALA A 132 18.22 8.28 -4.03
CA ALA A 132 16.81 8.62 -3.86
C ALA A 132 16.59 9.65 -2.75
N LEU A 133 17.33 9.55 -1.64
CA LEU A 133 17.25 10.52 -0.54
C LEU A 133 17.71 11.91 -0.98
N GLU A 134 18.82 12.03 -1.72
CA GLU A 134 19.31 13.32 -2.25
C GLU A 134 18.27 13.97 -3.16
N ILE A 135 17.73 13.21 -4.11
CA ILE A 135 16.66 13.68 -5.01
C ILE A 135 15.44 14.16 -4.22
N LEU A 136 15.01 13.40 -3.21
CA LEU A 136 13.84 13.74 -2.40
C LEU A 136 14.10 14.89 -1.42
N ALA A 137 15.33 15.09 -0.94
CA ALA A 137 15.71 16.21 -0.09
C ALA A 137 15.53 17.54 -0.83
N ASP A 138 15.87 17.57 -2.11
CA ASP A 138 15.79 18.77 -2.94
C ASP A 138 14.41 18.96 -3.57
N GLY A 139 13.90 17.91 -4.24
CA GLY A 139 12.71 17.96 -5.09
C GLY A 139 11.43 17.38 -4.48
N GLY A 140 11.47 16.83 -3.26
CA GLY A 140 10.31 16.19 -2.65
C GLY A 140 9.06 17.09 -2.59
N ARG A 141 7.90 16.52 -2.93
CA ARG A 141 6.63 17.26 -3.14
C ARG A 141 6.16 18.05 -1.91
N THR A 142 6.52 17.60 -0.72
CA THR A 142 6.13 18.26 0.53
C THR A 142 7.35 18.58 1.39
N LYS A 143 7.21 19.58 2.27
CA LYS A 143 8.24 19.89 3.27
C LYS A 143 8.57 18.68 4.16
N ARG A 144 7.56 17.88 4.51
CA ARG A 144 7.76 16.66 5.32
C ARG A 144 8.68 15.67 4.62
N ILE A 145 8.42 15.37 3.35
CA ILE A 145 9.23 14.45 2.53
C ILE A 145 10.69 14.94 2.47
N ARG A 146 10.89 16.20 2.10
CA ARG A 146 12.25 16.80 2.01
C ARG A 146 13.01 16.74 3.32
N ASN A 147 12.32 17.01 4.44
CA ASN A 147 12.94 16.97 5.76
C ASN A 147 13.29 15.54 6.20
N THR A 148 12.38 14.58 5.98
CA THR A 148 12.64 13.16 6.28
C THR A 148 13.86 12.67 5.50
N ALA A 149 13.96 12.99 4.21
CA ALA A 149 15.09 12.59 3.39
C ALA A 149 16.42 13.19 3.89
N ARG A 150 16.47 14.50 4.20
CA ARG A 150 17.67 15.13 4.77
C ARG A 150 18.12 14.51 6.08
N THR A 151 17.17 14.17 6.96
CA THR A 151 17.49 13.51 8.22
C THR A 151 18.12 12.14 7.98
N ASN A 152 17.57 11.35 7.05
CA ASN A 152 18.12 10.02 6.77
C ASN A 152 19.51 10.07 6.12
N ILE A 153 19.80 11.05 5.26
CA ILE A 153 21.16 11.25 4.71
C ILE A 153 22.17 11.46 5.84
N GLN A 154 21.84 12.34 6.80
CA GLN A 154 22.72 12.63 7.94
C GLN A 154 22.96 11.41 8.85
N GLN A 155 22.03 10.45 8.87
CA GLN A 155 22.17 9.23 9.66
C GLN A 155 23.04 8.18 8.95
N ASP A 156 23.01 8.14 7.62
CA ASP A 156 23.84 7.27 6.79
C ASP A 156 25.32 7.69 6.84
N ASP A 157 25.61 9.00 6.81
CA ASP A 157 26.96 9.56 6.94
C ASP A 157 27.64 9.24 8.29
N LEU A 158 26.89 8.79 9.29
CA LEU A 158 27.37 8.50 10.65
C LEU A 158 27.49 6.99 10.95
N SER A 159 27.11 6.11 10.01
CA SER A 159 27.14 4.64 10.16
C SER A 159 28.34 3.99 9.49
#